data_AF-A0A8H8T1G4-F1
#
_entry.id   AF-A0A8H8T1G4-F1
#
_cell.length_a   1.000
_cell.length_b   1.000
_cell.length_c   1.000
_cell.angle_alpha   90.00
_cell.angle_beta   90.00
_cell.angle_gamma   90.00
#
_symmetry.space_group_name_H-M   'P 1'
#
loop_
_entity.id
_entity.type
_entity.pdbx_description
1 polymer ?
#
loop_
_entity_poly.entity_id
_entity_poly.type
_entity_poly.pdbx_seq_one_letter_code
_entity_poly.pdbx_strand_id
1 'polypeptide(L)'
;MFVNIYTIFTVALAAVTVSANHAVSFTNNCGSSIRPIIKNTANGVTYTGPWLSKGQGSSSSWPSGIIVGQTNANQGNDCVGCTRLECDFANSNPSWHCCNLSRVAGFHVAMSFSWTGGGCKGATCKSASCPPSDAWVPGVDDGSSLRFCPAAGVGLKVTFCP
;
A
#
# COMPACT_ATOMS: atom_id res chain seq x y z
N MET A 1 -22.55 -52.58 34.58
CA MET A 1 -22.03 -52.95 33.25
C MET A 1 -22.48 -51.87 32.26
N PHE A 2 -21.75 -50.75 32.25
CA PHE A 2 -21.02 -50.09 31.12
C PHE A 2 -21.84 -48.96 30.47
N VAL A 3 -21.63 -47.69 30.87
CA VAL A 3 -20.66 -46.65 30.38
C VAL A 3 -21.29 -45.69 29.35
N ASN A 4 -21.50 -44.47 29.83
CA ASN A 4 -21.28 -43.13 29.25
C ASN A 4 -21.56 -42.81 27.76
N ILE A 5 -22.59 -41.99 27.59
CA ILE A 5 -22.66 -40.70 26.87
C ILE A 5 -21.35 -40.26 26.18
N TYR A 6 -21.38 -40.16 24.85
CA TYR A 6 -20.47 -39.29 24.08
C TYR A 6 -21.26 -38.55 22.99
N THR A 7 -21.72 -37.35 23.34
CA THR A 7 -22.13 -36.33 22.39
C THR A 7 -20.88 -35.71 21.79
N ILE A 8 -20.55 -36.05 20.55
CA ILE A 8 -19.41 -35.44 19.85
C ILE A 8 -19.87 -34.07 19.33
N PHE A 9 -19.51 -33.01 20.06
CA PHE A 9 -19.56 -31.65 19.54
C PHE A 9 -18.36 -31.43 18.62
N THR A 10 -18.59 -31.42 17.31
CA THR A 10 -17.62 -30.92 16.33
C THR A 10 -17.56 -29.40 16.43
N VAL A 11 -16.55 -28.89 17.14
CA VAL A 11 -16.19 -27.47 17.08
C VAL A 11 -15.53 -27.23 15.72
N ALA A 12 -16.28 -26.68 14.78
CA ALA A 12 -15.71 -26.19 13.53
C ALA A 12 -14.79 -25.01 13.84
N LEU A 13 -13.47 -25.26 13.77
CA LEU A 13 -12.46 -24.21 13.89
C LEU A 13 -12.54 -23.37 12.61
N ALA A 14 -13.28 -22.26 12.66
CA ALA A 14 -13.23 -21.25 11.62
C ALA A 14 -11.78 -20.76 11.52
N ALA A 15 -11.09 -21.10 10.43
CA ALA A 15 -9.79 -20.54 10.11
C ALA A 15 -9.98 -19.03 9.91
N VAL A 16 -9.72 -18.25 10.95
CA VAL A 16 -9.59 -16.80 10.84
C VAL A 16 -8.37 -16.57 9.97
N THR A 17 -8.58 -16.28 8.69
CA THR A 17 -7.53 -15.78 7.82
C THR A 17 -7.15 -14.40 8.35
N VAL A 18 -6.14 -14.36 9.22
CA VAL A 18 -5.51 -13.11 9.63
C VAL A 18 -4.79 -12.58 8.39
N SER A 19 -5.48 -11.74 7.63
CA SER A 19 -4.79 -10.87 6.68
C SER A 19 -3.81 -10.04 7.48
N ALA A 20 -2.52 -10.17 7.18
CA ALA A 20 -1.48 -9.38 7.82
C ALA A 20 -1.70 -7.93 7.39
N ASN A 21 -2.34 -7.14 8.24
CA ASN A 21 -2.47 -5.71 8.02
C ASN A 21 -1.13 -5.04 8.31
N HIS A 22 -0.57 -4.36 7.32
CA HIS A 22 0.68 -3.62 7.44
C HIS A 22 0.39 -2.18 7.87
N ALA A 23 1.22 -1.64 8.77
CA ALA A 23 1.11 -0.24 9.15
C ALA A 23 1.52 0.66 7.98
N VAL A 24 0.70 1.66 7.66
CA VAL A 24 1.02 2.67 6.65
C VAL A 24 0.88 4.04 7.28
N SER A 25 1.93 4.86 7.16
CA SER A 25 1.92 6.26 7.59
C SER A 25 2.13 7.19 6.41
N PHE A 26 1.40 8.30 6.40
CA PHE A 26 1.46 9.32 5.36
C PHE A 26 2.06 10.61 5.90
N THR A 27 2.78 11.34 5.06
CA THR A 27 3.23 12.71 5.32
C THR A 27 3.04 13.54 4.07
N ASN A 28 2.47 14.74 4.22
CA ASN A 28 2.32 15.69 3.12
C ASN A 28 3.34 16.82 3.21
N ASN A 29 4.29 16.88 2.28
CA ASN A 29 5.22 18.01 2.14
C ASN A 29 4.83 18.97 1.01
N CYS A 30 3.73 18.70 0.29
CA CYS A 30 3.27 19.53 -0.81
C CYS A 30 2.82 20.92 -0.32
N GLY A 31 2.82 21.89 -1.22
CA GLY A 31 2.23 23.22 -0.97
C GLY A 31 0.70 23.20 -0.90
N SER A 32 0.07 22.14 -1.40
CA SER A 32 -1.38 21.92 -1.38
C SER A 32 -1.77 20.83 -0.39
N SER A 33 -3.05 20.82 0.00
CA SER A 33 -3.61 19.72 0.81
C SER A 33 -3.70 18.44 -0.02
N ILE A 34 -3.26 17.32 0.57
CA ILE A 34 -3.30 15.99 -0.04
C ILE A 34 -4.17 15.06 0.80
N ARG A 35 -5.01 14.25 0.16
CA ARG A 35 -5.80 13.21 0.82
C ARG A 35 -5.30 11.82 0.42
N PRO A 36 -4.70 11.04 1.33
CA PRO A 36 -4.28 9.68 1.01
C PRO A 36 -5.49 8.78 0.82
N ILE A 37 -5.48 8.01 -0.25
CA ILE A 37 -6.46 6.96 -0.55
C ILE A 37 -5.70 5.65 -0.65
N ILE A 38 -6.28 4.60 -0.10
CA ILE A 38 -5.77 3.25 -0.21
C ILE A 38 -6.89 2.36 -0.76
N LYS A 39 -6.70 1.83 -1.95
CA LYS A 39 -7.60 0.87 -2.58
C LYS A 39 -7.07 -0.53 -2.38
N ASN A 40 -7.80 -1.34 -1.63
CA ASN A 40 -7.51 -2.76 -1.53
C ASN A 40 -7.94 -3.45 -2.82
N THR A 41 -6.98 -3.99 -3.57
CA THR A 41 -7.25 -4.68 -4.84
C THR A 41 -7.83 -6.08 -4.65
N ALA A 42 -7.67 -6.68 -3.47
CA ALA A 42 -8.16 -8.02 -3.18
C ALA A 42 -9.67 -8.05 -2.88
N ASN A 43 -10.24 -7.01 -2.26
CA ASN A 43 -11.65 -6.98 -1.87
C ASN A 43 -12.40 -5.69 -2.29
N GLY A 44 -11.74 -4.77 -2.97
CA GLY A 44 -12.33 -3.51 -3.45
C GLY A 44 -12.58 -2.45 -2.36
N VAL A 45 -12.33 -2.76 -1.09
CA VAL A 45 -12.52 -1.81 0.01
C VAL A 45 -11.52 -0.67 -0.12
N THR A 46 -12.02 0.56 -0.04
CA THR A 46 -11.20 1.76 -0.13
C THR A 46 -11.13 2.44 1.23
N TYR A 47 -9.93 2.58 1.77
CA TYR A 47 -9.68 3.53 2.85
C TYR A 47 -9.50 4.92 2.26
N THR A 48 -10.10 5.87 2.93
CA THR A 48 -10.10 7.27 2.55
C THR A 48 -9.64 8.10 3.75
N GLY A 49 -8.43 8.65 3.66
CA GLY A 49 -7.84 9.40 4.76
C GLY A 49 -8.38 10.83 4.90
N PRO A 50 -7.92 11.56 5.93
CA PRO A 50 -8.20 12.98 6.08
C PRO A 50 -7.44 13.81 5.04
N TRP A 51 -7.89 15.03 4.80
CA TRP A 51 -7.06 16.02 4.10
C TRP A 51 -5.89 16.42 4.98
N LEU A 52 -4.67 16.30 4.45
CA LEU A 52 -3.43 16.66 5.12
C LEU A 52 -2.94 17.98 4.54
N SER A 53 -2.84 19.03 5.36
CA SER A 53 -2.09 20.23 5.02
C SER A 53 -0.58 19.96 5.02
N LYS A 54 0.22 20.93 4.54
CA LYS A 54 1.68 20.82 4.56
C LYS A 54 2.21 20.53 5.96
N GLY A 55 3.09 19.55 6.08
CA GLY A 55 3.68 19.08 7.32
C GLY A 55 2.80 18.12 8.13
N GLN A 56 1.54 17.90 7.74
CA GLN A 56 0.66 16.96 8.43
C GLN A 56 0.86 15.52 7.96
N GLY A 57 0.49 14.59 8.83
CA GLY A 57 0.49 13.16 8.54
C GLY A 57 -0.74 12.46 9.09
N SER A 58 -0.95 11.23 8.64
CA SER A 58 -1.96 10.32 9.15
C SER A 58 -1.44 8.90 9.09
N SER A 59 -2.17 7.95 9.65
CA SER A 59 -1.82 6.53 9.58
C SER A 59 -3.05 5.67 9.37
N SER A 60 -2.83 4.50 8.79
CA SER A 60 -3.85 3.49 8.54
C SER A 60 -3.21 2.09 8.58
N SER A 61 -4.04 1.07 8.51
CA SER A 61 -3.63 -0.32 8.37
C SER A 61 -4.05 -0.84 7.00
N TRP A 62 -3.18 -1.59 6.33
CA TRP A 62 -3.38 -1.95 4.94
C TRP A 62 -2.89 -3.35 4.59
N PRO A 63 -3.73 -4.18 3.97
CA PRO A 63 -3.33 -5.54 3.59
C PRO A 63 -2.63 -5.66 2.24
N SER A 64 -2.95 -4.84 1.22
CA SER A 64 -2.30 -4.78 -0.12
C SER A 64 -3.13 -3.92 -1.11
N GLY A 65 -2.54 -3.47 -2.23
CA GLY A 65 -3.25 -2.79 -3.32
C GLY A 65 -2.60 -1.50 -3.84
N ILE A 66 -3.40 -0.45 -4.05
CA ILE A 66 -2.96 0.82 -4.64
C ILE A 66 -3.12 1.98 -3.66
N ILE A 67 -2.09 2.82 -3.54
CA ILE A 67 -2.06 4.04 -2.76
C ILE A 67 -1.90 5.24 -3.70
N VAL A 68 -2.72 6.27 -3.49
CA VAL A 68 -2.64 7.56 -4.18
C VAL A 68 -2.82 8.71 -3.19
N GLY A 69 -2.37 9.91 -3.54
CA GLY A 69 -2.70 11.13 -2.79
C GLY A 69 -3.55 12.05 -3.64
N GLN A 70 -4.83 12.24 -3.35
CA GLN A 70 -5.69 13.15 -4.11
C GLN A 70 -5.39 14.61 -3.78
N THR A 71 -5.53 15.50 -4.77
CA THR A 71 -5.51 16.95 -4.58
C THR A 71 -6.91 17.57 -4.63
N ASN A 72 -7.91 16.83 -5.16
CA ASN A 72 -9.31 17.23 -5.14
C ASN A 72 -10.23 15.99 -4.98
N ALA A 73 -11.39 16.17 -4.35
CA ALA A 73 -12.33 15.07 -4.10
C ALA A 73 -12.97 14.49 -5.38
N ASN A 74 -13.00 15.27 -6.46
CA ASN A 74 -13.63 14.89 -7.74
C ASN A 74 -12.78 13.91 -8.56
N GLN A 75 -11.52 13.68 -8.17
CA GLN A 75 -10.65 12.66 -8.78
C GLN A 75 -11.16 11.23 -8.56
N GLY A 76 -12.06 11.01 -7.60
CA GLY A 76 -12.59 9.69 -7.27
C GLY A 76 -11.51 8.73 -6.73
N ASN A 77 -11.94 7.56 -6.26
CA ASN A 77 -11.05 6.62 -5.57
C ASN A 77 -9.94 6.05 -6.49
N ASP A 78 -10.19 6.01 -7.81
CA ASP A 78 -9.22 5.51 -8.78
C ASP A 78 -8.16 6.54 -9.18
N CYS A 79 -8.40 7.82 -8.88
CA CYS A 79 -7.51 8.94 -9.14
C CYS A 79 -6.87 8.80 -10.54
N VAL A 80 -7.69 8.88 -11.58
CA VAL A 80 -7.22 8.78 -12.97
C VAL A 80 -6.21 9.90 -13.21
N GLY A 81 -5.06 9.59 -13.81
CA GLY A 81 -3.95 10.53 -13.99
C GLY A 81 -2.96 10.58 -12.82
N CYS A 82 -3.18 9.81 -11.74
CA CYS A 82 -2.38 9.94 -10.54
C CYS A 82 -1.17 9.02 -10.49
N THR A 83 -0.07 9.55 -9.94
CA THR A 83 1.05 8.74 -9.45
C THR A 83 0.55 7.74 -8.41
N ARG A 84 0.93 6.47 -8.55
CA ARG A 84 0.52 5.37 -7.67
C ARG A 84 1.71 4.82 -6.91
N LEU A 85 1.45 4.33 -5.70
CA LEU A 85 2.26 3.32 -5.04
C LEU A 85 1.45 2.03 -5.07
N GLU A 86 1.95 1.02 -5.76
CA GLU A 86 1.29 -0.28 -5.88
C GLU A 86 2.09 -1.27 -5.04
N CYS A 87 1.42 -2.01 -4.15
CA CYS A 87 2.06 -3.06 -3.38
C CYS A 87 1.24 -4.32 -3.35
N ASP A 88 1.96 -5.43 -3.37
CA ASP A 88 1.46 -6.77 -3.20
C ASP A 88 2.11 -7.40 -1.96
N PHE A 89 1.25 -7.74 -1.00
CA PHE A 89 1.60 -8.50 0.20
C PHE A 89 0.83 -9.82 0.09
N ALA A 90 1.49 -10.84 -0.44
CA ALA A 90 0.81 -12.08 -0.80
C ALA A 90 0.46 -12.82 0.49
N ASN A 91 -0.84 -12.97 0.78
CA ASN A 91 -1.31 -13.66 1.98
C ASN A 91 -0.81 -15.11 2.10
N SER A 92 -0.41 -15.74 0.99
CA SER A 92 0.14 -17.10 0.94
C SER A 92 1.66 -17.17 1.22
N ASN A 93 2.37 -16.04 1.19
CA ASN A 93 3.79 -15.96 1.49
C ASN A 93 4.06 -14.77 2.43
N PRO A 94 4.23 -15.00 3.74
CA PRO A 94 4.43 -13.93 4.71
C PRO A 94 5.77 -13.20 4.57
N SER A 95 6.66 -13.66 3.68
CA SER A 95 7.90 -12.97 3.30
C SER A 95 7.77 -12.22 1.97
N TRP A 96 6.59 -12.24 1.33
CA TRP A 96 6.37 -11.53 0.09
C TRP A 96 5.85 -10.13 0.36
N HIS A 97 6.76 -9.16 0.35
CA HIS A 97 6.39 -7.75 0.34
C HIS A 97 7.02 -7.05 -0.84
N CYS A 98 6.22 -6.75 -1.86
CA CYS A 98 6.68 -6.10 -3.07
C CYS A 98 5.91 -4.80 -3.28
N CYS A 99 6.63 -3.71 -3.55
CA CYS A 99 6.04 -2.41 -3.88
C CYS A 99 6.77 -1.78 -5.07
N ASN A 100 6.07 -0.95 -5.83
CA ASN A 100 6.68 0.02 -6.74
C ASN A 100 5.90 1.34 -6.73
N LEU A 101 6.60 2.43 -7.07
CA LEU A 101 5.90 3.61 -7.56
C LEU A 101 5.51 3.35 -9.03
N SER A 102 4.44 3.95 -9.50
CA SER A 102 3.92 3.75 -10.85
C SER A 102 3.45 5.06 -11.46
N ARG A 103 3.88 5.27 -12.71
CA ARG A 103 3.46 6.36 -13.60
C ARG A 103 2.56 5.86 -14.73
N VAL A 104 2.19 4.59 -14.73
CA VAL A 104 1.37 3.98 -15.80
C VAL A 104 0.01 4.66 -15.91
N ALA A 105 -0.58 5.04 -14.77
CA ALA A 105 -1.85 5.75 -14.71
C ALA A 105 -1.71 7.28 -14.85
N GLY A 106 -0.49 7.80 -15.01
CA GLY A 106 -0.19 9.24 -15.03
C GLY A 106 0.71 9.68 -13.87
N PHE A 107 0.97 10.98 -13.80
CA PHE A 107 1.73 11.61 -12.73
C PHE A 107 1.05 12.91 -12.31
N HIS A 108 0.86 13.11 -11.02
CA HIS A 108 0.25 14.34 -10.51
C HIS A 108 0.86 14.84 -9.19
N VAL A 109 1.12 13.92 -8.24
CA VAL A 109 1.80 14.21 -6.97
C VAL A 109 3.08 13.41 -6.93
N ALA A 110 4.20 14.09 -6.69
CA ALA A 110 5.47 13.43 -6.40
C ALA A 110 5.34 12.57 -5.15
N MET A 111 5.93 11.39 -5.16
CA MET A 111 5.76 10.43 -4.07
C MET A 111 7.07 9.70 -3.78
N SER A 112 7.32 9.43 -2.51
CA SER A 112 8.29 8.44 -2.08
C SER A 112 7.66 7.46 -1.11
N PHE A 113 8.25 6.28 -1.01
CA PHE A 113 7.99 5.38 0.09
C PHE A 113 9.26 4.79 0.66
N SER A 114 9.20 4.39 1.93
CA SER A 114 10.23 3.59 2.59
C SER A 114 9.59 2.51 3.46
N TRP A 115 10.31 1.43 3.67
CA TRP A 115 9.91 0.36 4.58
C TRP A 115 10.17 0.77 6.02
N THR A 116 9.26 0.47 6.95
CA THR A 116 9.48 0.75 8.39
C THR A 116 10.42 -0.25 9.07
N GLY A 117 10.82 -1.32 8.38
CA GLY A 117 11.69 -2.38 8.90
C GLY A 117 12.49 -3.07 7.80
N GLY A 118 13.37 -3.99 8.19
CA GLY A 118 14.13 -4.84 7.26
C GLY A 118 15.28 -4.19 6.50
N GLY A 119 15.49 -2.86 6.62
CA GLY A 119 16.57 -2.15 5.92
C GLY A 119 16.43 -2.13 4.39
N CYS A 120 15.26 -2.49 3.89
CA CYS A 120 15.00 -2.62 2.46
C CYS A 120 14.93 -1.25 1.78
N LYS A 121 15.34 -1.20 0.51
CA LYS A 121 15.29 0.04 -0.27
C LYS A 121 13.84 0.37 -0.66
N GLY A 122 13.44 1.62 -0.45
CA GLY A 122 12.21 2.18 -1.02
C GLY A 122 12.41 2.77 -2.42
N ALA A 123 11.52 3.67 -2.82
CA ALA A 123 11.67 4.43 -4.06
C ALA A 123 11.19 5.87 -3.90
N THR A 124 11.60 6.73 -4.83
CA THR A 124 11.23 8.15 -4.86
C THR A 124 11.05 8.59 -6.30
N CYS A 125 9.88 9.11 -6.65
CA CYS A 125 9.59 9.67 -7.95
C CYS A 125 9.14 11.13 -7.79
N LYS A 126 10.03 12.07 -8.12
CA LYS A 126 9.81 13.52 -7.91
C LYS A 126 9.16 14.24 -9.10
N SER A 127 9.13 13.63 -10.27
CA SER A 127 8.62 14.24 -11.49
C SER A 127 7.94 13.23 -12.40
N ALA A 128 7.19 13.75 -13.37
CA ALA A 128 6.59 12.97 -14.46
C ALA A 128 7.63 12.30 -15.37
N SER A 129 8.92 12.52 -15.14
CA SER A 129 10.05 11.96 -15.91
C SER A 129 10.98 11.09 -15.07
N CYS A 130 10.61 10.72 -13.83
CA CYS A 130 11.45 9.86 -13.00
C CYS A 130 11.75 8.52 -13.72
N PRO A 131 12.99 8.00 -13.64
CA PRO A 131 13.42 6.88 -14.47
C PRO A 131 12.66 5.57 -14.14
N PRO A 132 12.67 4.57 -15.04
CA PRO A 132 12.11 3.24 -14.78
C PRO A 132 12.66 2.57 -13.51
N SER A 133 13.91 2.89 -13.14
CA SER A 133 14.49 2.42 -11.89
C SER A 133 13.75 2.92 -10.66
N ASP A 134 13.03 4.04 -10.72
CA ASP A 134 12.36 4.67 -9.57
C ASP A 134 10.83 4.49 -9.57
N ALA A 135 10.24 4.25 -10.73
CA ALA A 135 8.81 3.97 -10.87
C ALA A 135 8.56 3.10 -12.10
N TRP A 136 7.50 2.30 -12.09
CA TRP A 136 7.00 1.60 -13.26
C TRP A 136 6.44 2.60 -14.26
N VAL A 137 6.80 2.45 -15.54
CA VAL A 137 6.48 3.41 -16.60
C VAL A 137 5.86 2.71 -17.80
N PRO A 138 5.03 3.40 -18.60
CA PRO A 138 4.47 2.83 -19.82
C PRO A 138 5.56 2.27 -20.74
N GLY A 139 5.36 1.05 -21.23
CA GLY A 139 6.27 0.39 -22.16
C GLY A 139 7.53 -0.22 -21.55
N VAL A 140 7.70 -0.17 -20.22
CA VAL A 140 8.83 -0.81 -19.52
C VAL A 140 8.29 -1.71 -18.41
N ASP A 141 8.24 -3.01 -18.68
CA ASP A 141 7.80 -4.05 -17.73
C ASP A 141 8.94 -5.07 -17.52
N ASP A 142 10.04 -4.60 -16.94
CA ASP A 142 11.29 -5.34 -16.73
C ASP A 142 11.60 -5.61 -15.24
N GLY A 143 10.69 -5.23 -14.35
CA GLY A 143 10.85 -5.35 -12.90
C GLY A 143 11.81 -4.34 -12.25
N SER A 144 12.42 -3.41 -12.99
CA SER A 144 13.43 -2.46 -12.47
C SER A 144 12.90 -1.51 -11.38
N SER A 145 11.59 -1.25 -11.38
CA SER A 145 10.91 -0.41 -10.39
C SER A 145 10.55 -1.14 -9.10
N LEU A 146 10.57 -2.48 -9.09
CA LEU A 146 10.13 -3.28 -7.96
C LEU A 146 11.08 -3.10 -6.77
N ARG A 147 10.48 -3.05 -5.58
CA ARG A 147 11.16 -3.02 -4.29
C ARG A 147 10.60 -4.17 -3.47
N PHE A 148 11.47 -5.13 -3.19
CA PHE A 148 11.14 -6.29 -2.40
C PHE A 148 11.68 -6.14 -0.97
N CYS A 149 10.90 -6.56 0.02
CA CYS A 149 11.33 -6.59 1.40
C CYS A 149 10.88 -7.87 2.11
N PRO A 150 11.76 -8.88 2.30
CA PRO A 150 11.37 -10.15 2.89
C PRO A 150 11.25 -10.15 4.42
N ALA A 151 11.46 -9.01 5.07
CA ALA A 151 11.39 -8.92 6.52
C ALA A 151 9.94 -9.02 7.02
N ALA A 152 9.74 -9.73 8.12
CA ALA A 152 8.45 -9.80 8.79
C ALA A 152 8.09 -8.45 9.43
N GLY A 153 6.79 -8.18 9.55
CA GLY A 153 6.27 -7.02 10.27
C GLY A 153 6.62 -5.66 9.63
N VAL A 154 6.95 -5.65 8.34
CA VAL A 154 7.22 -4.40 7.62
C VAL A 154 5.94 -3.60 7.42
N GLY A 155 6.09 -2.29 7.41
CA GLY A 155 5.06 -1.33 7.02
C GLY A 155 5.65 -0.32 6.04
N LEU A 156 4.87 0.71 5.74
CA LEU A 156 5.22 1.73 4.77
C LEU A 156 5.16 3.13 5.38
N LYS A 157 6.17 3.94 5.06
CA LYS A 157 6.11 5.40 5.20
C LYS A 157 6.00 6.00 3.82
N VAL A 158 4.88 6.66 3.52
CA VAL A 158 4.60 7.33 2.26
C VAL A 158 4.74 8.83 2.45
N THR A 159 5.47 9.49 1.57
CA THR A 159 5.65 10.94 1.59
C THR A 159 5.22 11.54 0.26
N PHE A 160 4.29 12.48 0.31
CA PHE A 160 3.88 13.28 -0.84
C PHE A 160 4.76 14.52 -0.94
N CYS A 161 5.21 14.84 -2.16
CA CYS A 161 6.20 15.88 -2.46
C CYS A 161 7.52 15.76 -1.65
N PRO A 162 8.22 14.63 -1.75
CA PRO A 162 9.50 14.40 -1.05
C PRO A 162 10.68 15.21 -1.59
#